data_AF-A0A7S1MRM3-F1
#
_entry.id   AF-A0A7S1MRM3-F1
#
_cell.length_a   1.000
_cell.length_b   1.000
_cell.length_c   1.000
_cell.angle_alpha   90.00
_cell.angle_beta   90.00
_cell.angle_gamma   90.00
#
_symmetry.space_group_name_H-M   'P 1'
#
loop_
_entity.id
_entity.type
_entity.pdbx_description
1 polymer ?
#
loop_
_entity_poly.entity_id
_entity_poly.type
_entity_poly.pdbx_seq_one_letter_code
_entity_poly.pdbx_strand_id
1 'polypeptide(L)'
;FEGVRRRAKLLERMQSANVLIRKLSRFLFDARKLRTQMEAEAPSKDYSKAAHTLQELESVLRESSLENVDVLRAEVGWIRECGLRVRRQAQEDLRSGMKQGNQVALSVALQVFFNLQCLWPQLDKLVAEMLEEFAQAVLPAGSNFLASLEVNLQVLM
;
A
#
# COMPACT_ATOMS: atom_id res chain seq x y z
N PHE A 1 14.42 43.30 -30.44
CA PHE A 1 14.29 41.83 -30.34
C PHE A 1 14.92 41.23 -29.08
N GLU A 2 16.15 41.60 -28.69
CA GLU A 2 16.76 41.03 -27.47
C GLU A 2 15.99 41.30 -26.16
N GLY A 3 15.44 42.51 -25.99
CA GLY A 3 14.67 42.84 -24.79
C GLY A 3 13.41 41.97 -24.63
N VAL A 4 12.74 41.67 -25.74
CA VAL A 4 11.59 40.75 -25.77
C VAL A 4 12.03 39.33 -25.42
N ARG A 5 13.15 38.86 -25.97
CA ARG A 5 13.72 37.53 -25.66
C ARG A 5 14.09 37.38 -24.18
N ARG A 6 14.67 38.41 -23.57
CA ARG A 6 15.00 38.42 -22.13
C ARG A 6 13.74 38.35 -21.26
N ARG A 7 12.72 39.15 -21.58
CA ARG A 7 11.43 39.15 -20.87
C ARG A 7 10.71 37.81 -21.01
N ALA A 8 10.72 37.19 -22.19
CA ALA A 8 10.14 35.87 -22.41
C ALA A 8 10.81 34.79 -21.54
N LYS A 9 12.14 34.75 -21.49
CA LYS A 9 12.89 33.82 -20.62
C LYS A 9 12.63 34.05 -19.13
N LEU A 10 12.51 35.31 -18.70
CA LEU A 10 12.18 35.63 -17.31
C LEU A 10 10.78 35.12 -16.96
N LEU A 11 9.81 35.35 -17.84
CA LEU A 11 8.43 34.89 -17.66
C LEU A 11 8.36 33.36 -17.60
N GLU A 12 9.09 32.66 -18.46
CA GLU A 12 9.22 31.20 -18.44
C GLU A 12 9.74 30.71 -17.09
N ARG A 13 10.84 31.29 -16.58
CA ARG A 13 11.40 30.94 -15.27
C ARG A 13 10.43 31.22 -14.13
N MET A 14 9.74 32.36 -14.16
CA MET A 14 8.73 32.72 -13.15
C MET A 14 7.56 31.73 -13.17
N GLN A 15 7.11 31.32 -14.36
CA GLN A 15 6.04 30.35 -14.50
C GLN A 15 6.46 28.97 -13.98
N SER A 16 7.67 28.51 -14.29
CA SER A 16 8.23 27.27 -13.75
C SER A 16 8.32 27.31 -12.23
N ALA A 17 8.79 28.41 -11.65
CA ALA A 17 8.84 28.60 -10.20
C ALA A 17 7.44 28.59 -9.58
N ASN A 18 6.46 29.27 -10.20
CA ASN A 18 5.08 29.28 -9.72
C ASN A 18 4.44 27.89 -9.73
N VAL A 19 4.67 27.10 -10.77
CA VAL A 19 4.22 25.70 -10.84
C VAL A 19 4.84 24.88 -9.71
N LEU A 20 6.14 25.03 -9.47
CA LEU A 20 6.82 24.32 -8.38
C LEU A 20 6.26 24.70 -7.01
N ILE A 21 6.05 26.00 -6.76
CA ILE A 21 5.47 26.50 -5.50
C ILE A 21 4.07 25.92 -5.29
N ARG A 22 3.22 25.88 -6.33
CA ARG A 22 1.88 25.30 -6.22
C ARG A 22 1.92 23.81 -5.90
N LYS A 23 2.80 23.05 -6.56
CA LYS A 23 3.01 21.62 -6.25
C LYS A 23 3.48 21.43 -4.81
N LEU A 24 4.44 22.25 -4.36
CA LEU A 24 4.97 22.21 -3.01
C LEU A 24 3.91 22.51 -1.95
N SER A 25 3.12 23.57 -2.14
CA SER A 25 2.04 23.92 -1.23
C SER A 25 1.00 22.80 -1.11
N ARG A 26 0.64 22.16 -2.24
CA ARG A 26 -0.28 21.03 -2.22
C ARG A 26 0.31 19.83 -1.50
N PHE A 27 1.56 19.48 -1.82
CA PHE A 27 2.28 18.38 -1.16
C PHE A 27 2.34 18.55 0.36
N LEU A 28 2.70 19.75 0.83
CA LEU A 28 2.76 20.03 2.27
C LEU A 28 1.38 20.02 2.94
N PHE A 29 0.33 20.44 2.23
CA PHE A 29 -1.03 20.34 2.73
C PHE A 29 -1.45 18.87 2.90
N ASP A 30 -1.20 18.04 1.91
CA ASP A 30 -1.53 16.61 1.94
C ASP A 30 -0.68 15.87 3.00
N ALA A 31 0.59 16.26 3.19
CA ALA A 31 1.45 15.70 4.24
C ALA A 31 0.92 15.99 5.65
N ARG A 32 0.47 17.23 5.90
CA ARG A 32 -0.18 17.60 7.17
C ARG A 32 -1.47 16.83 7.38
N LYS A 33 -2.29 16.68 6.33
CA LYS A 33 -3.52 15.88 6.37
C LYS A 33 -3.22 14.42 6.71
N LEU A 34 -2.21 13.82 6.08
CA LEU A 34 -1.78 12.45 6.40
C LEU A 34 -1.35 12.34 7.87
N ARG A 35 -0.62 13.34 8.38
CA ARG A 35 -0.18 13.35 9.78
C ARG A 35 -1.37 13.32 10.75
N THR A 36 -2.36 14.19 10.54
CA THR A 36 -3.59 14.18 11.33
C THR A 36 -4.33 12.83 11.25
N GLN A 37 -4.37 12.21 10.07
CA GLN A 37 -4.99 10.88 9.90
C GLN A 37 -4.24 9.78 10.66
N MET A 38 -2.92 9.88 10.74
CA MET A 38 -2.06 8.87 11.38
C MET A 38 -1.95 9.02 12.91
N GLU A 39 -2.09 10.25 13.40
CA GLU A 39 -2.12 10.60 14.82
C GLU A 39 -3.50 10.39 15.45
N ALA A 40 -4.55 10.24 14.64
CA ALA A 40 -5.88 9.92 15.14
C ALA A 40 -5.88 8.63 15.97
N GLU A 41 -6.57 8.67 17.11
CA GLU A 41 -6.75 7.53 18.01
C GLU A 41 -8.02 6.74 17.64
N ALA A 42 -8.09 5.49 18.09
CA ALA A 42 -9.30 4.69 17.95
C ALA A 42 -10.47 5.37 18.70
N PRO A 43 -11.71 5.36 18.14
CA PRO A 43 -12.15 4.68 16.91
C PRO A 43 -12.02 5.52 15.64
N SER A 44 -11.49 6.75 15.72
CA SER A 44 -11.40 7.68 14.58
C SER A 44 -10.28 7.34 13.58
N LYS A 45 -9.35 6.47 13.99
CA LYS A 45 -8.23 6.02 13.15
C LYS A 45 -8.71 5.19 11.97
N ASP A 46 -8.49 5.71 10.77
CA ASP A 46 -8.92 5.09 9.52
C ASP A 46 -7.74 4.98 8.54
N TYR A 47 -7.14 3.80 8.50
CA TYR A 47 -6.01 3.51 7.63
C TYR A 47 -6.39 3.58 6.14
N SER A 48 -7.66 3.38 5.77
CA SER A 48 -8.10 3.50 4.38
C SER A 48 -8.02 4.94 3.90
N LYS A 49 -8.45 5.90 4.74
CA LYS A 49 -8.32 7.34 4.43
C LYS A 49 -6.85 7.79 4.38
N ALA A 50 -6.03 7.28 5.30
CA ALA A 50 -4.59 7.56 5.29
C ALA A 50 -3.92 7.02 4.02
N ALA A 51 -4.28 5.80 3.60
CA ALA A 51 -3.76 5.16 2.39
C ALA A 51 -4.04 5.98 1.13
N HIS A 52 -5.22 6.59 1.01
CA HIS A 52 -5.54 7.44 -0.13
C HIS A 52 -4.64 8.69 -0.19
N THR A 53 -4.54 9.44 0.91
CA THR A 53 -3.66 10.63 0.99
C THR A 53 -2.19 10.24 0.76
N LEU A 54 -1.77 9.10 1.30
CA LEU A 54 -0.42 8.57 1.12
C LEU A 54 -0.13 8.26 -0.35
N GLN A 55 -1.08 7.67 -1.09
CA GLN A 55 -0.91 7.40 -2.53
C GLN A 55 -0.74 8.70 -3.33
N GLU A 56 -1.50 9.76 -3.01
CA GLU A 56 -1.35 11.07 -3.65
C GLU A 56 0.07 11.62 -3.43
N LEU A 57 0.57 11.55 -2.19
CA LEU A 57 1.92 12.00 -1.83
C LEU A 57 3.01 11.17 -2.52
N GLU A 58 2.89 9.84 -2.53
CA GLU A 58 3.84 8.95 -3.20
C GLU A 58 3.82 9.13 -4.72
N SER A 59 2.68 9.46 -5.34
CA SER A 59 2.62 9.82 -6.77
C SER A 59 3.39 11.10 -7.05
N VAL A 60 3.17 12.15 -6.24
CA VAL A 60 3.89 13.42 -6.37
C VAL A 60 5.40 13.21 -6.20
N LEU A 61 5.84 12.40 -5.25
CA LEU A 61 7.26 12.10 -5.06
C LEU A 61 7.87 11.33 -6.24
N ARG A 62 7.14 10.41 -6.87
CA ARG A 62 7.60 9.70 -8.07
C ARG A 62 7.70 10.61 -9.30
N GLU A 63 6.77 11.54 -9.45
CA GLU A 63 6.69 12.42 -10.62
C GLU A 63 7.53 13.71 -10.49
N SER A 64 8.17 13.93 -9.35
CA SER A 64 8.88 15.18 -9.06
C SER A 64 10.25 14.96 -8.43
N SER A 65 11.09 15.99 -8.53
CA SER A 65 12.40 16.02 -7.88
C SER A 65 12.34 16.62 -6.47
N LEU A 66 11.17 16.59 -5.80
CA LEU A 66 10.99 17.21 -4.48
C LEU A 66 11.88 16.59 -3.40
N GLU A 67 12.29 15.34 -3.58
CA GLU A 67 13.25 14.65 -2.70
C GLU A 67 14.64 15.32 -2.66
N ASN A 68 14.98 16.10 -3.69
CA ASN A 68 16.23 16.84 -3.78
C ASN A 68 16.18 18.20 -3.06
N VAL A 69 15.01 18.60 -2.55
CA VAL A 69 14.87 19.84 -1.79
C VAL A 69 15.16 19.55 -0.32
N ASP A 70 16.30 20.04 0.18
CA ASP A 70 16.80 19.69 1.52
C ASP A 70 15.81 19.92 2.65
N VAL A 71 15.04 21.03 2.59
CA VAL A 71 14.03 21.35 3.62
C VAL A 71 12.90 20.32 3.69
N LEU A 72 12.69 19.52 2.63
CA LEU A 72 11.65 18.50 2.57
C LEU A 72 12.16 17.11 2.97
N ARG A 73 13.47 16.91 3.14
CA ARG A 73 14.06 15.60 3.38
C ARG A 73 13.44 14.89 4.60
N ALA A 74 13.22 15.63 5.68
CA ALA A 74 12.59 15.10 6.89
C ALA A 74 11.13 14.67 6.64
N GLU A 75 10.36 15.49 5.91
CA GLU A 75 8.96 15.19 5.59
C GLU A 75 8.84 13.99 4.66
N VAL A 76 9.70 13.90 3.63
CA VAL A 76 9.77 12.74 2.73
C VAL A 76 10.15 11.47 3.50
N GLY A 77 11.11 11.55 4.43
CA GLY A 77 11.48 10.44 5.30
C GLY A 77 10.28 9.95 6.13
N TRP A 78 9.55 10.87 6.74
CA TRP A 78 8.35 10.56 7.53
C TRP A 78 7.22 9.95 6.68
N ILE A 79 6.97 10.46 5.48
CA ILE A 79 5.98 9.90 4.55
C ILE A 79 6.33 8.46 4.18
N ARG A 80 7.62 8.16 3.91
CA ARG A 80 8.08 6.80 3.61
C ARG A 80 7.88 5.85 4.79
N GLU A 81 8.22 6.29 5.99
CA GLU A 81 8.00 5.52 7.21
C GLU A 81 6.51 5.25 7.44
N CYS A 82 5.67 6.28 7.26
CA CYS A 82 4.22 6.15 7.29
C CYS A 82 3.74 5.10 6.26
N GLY A 83 4.30 5.14 5.04
CA GLY A 83 3.98 4.17 4.00
C GLY A 83 4.31 2.73 4.36
N LEU A 84 5.41 2.49 5.09
CA LEU A 84 5.73 1.18 5.63
C LEU A 84 4.73 0.75 6.72
N ARG A 85 4.36 1.67 7.61
CA ARG A 85 3.42 1.41 8.70
C ARG A 85 2.02 1.06 8.18
N VAL A 86 1.48 1.85 7.25
CA VAL A 86 0.15 1.61 6.65
C VAL A 86 0.11 0.24 5.95
N ARG A 87 1.13 -0.09 5.15
CA ARG A 87 1.21 -1.38 4.46
C ARG A 87 1.34 -2.55 5.43
N ARG A 88 2.14 -2.41 6.49
CA ARG A 88 2.27 -3.42 7.54
C ARG A 88 0.94 -3.69 8.23
N GLN A 89 0.24 -2.63 8.66
CA GLN A 89 -1.07 -2.77 9.31
C GLN A 89 -2.06 -3.48 8.38
N ALA A 90 -2.13 -3.09 7.11
CA ALA A 90 -3.02 -3.75 6.15
C ALA A 90 -2.69 -5.23 5.96
N GLN A 91 -1.41 -5.62 6.00
CA GLN A 91 -1.01 -7.03 5.96
C GLN A 91 -1.41 -7.79 7.23
N GLU A 92 -1.31 -7.18 8.40
CA GLU A 92 -1.77 -7.76 9.67
C GLU A 92 -3.30 -7.95 9.66
N ASP A 93 -4.03 -6.93 9.22
CA ASP A 93 -5.48 -6.95 9.09
C ASP A 93 -5.95 -8.00 8.07
N LEU A 94 -5.24 -8.14 6.94
CA LEU A 94 -5.48 -9.19 5.95
C LEU A 94 -5.32 -10.58 6.55
N ARG A 95 -4.22 -10.81 7.29
CA ARG A 95 -3.93 -12.10 7.94
C ARG A 95 -4.94 -12.43 9.02
N SER A 96 -5.30 -11.47 9.88
CA SER A 96 -6.36 -11.65 10.89
C SER A 96 -7.69 -11.95 10.21
N GLY A 97 -8.03 -11.22 9.16
CA GLY A 97 -9.23 -11.43 8.36
C GLY A 97 -9.34 -12.84 7.79
N MET A 98 -8.25 -13.33 7.19
CA MET A 98 -8.20 -14.66 6.57
C MET A 98 -8.15 -15.81 7.58
N LYS A 99 -7.32 -15.70 8.63
CA LYS A 99 -7.10 -16.81 9.58
C LYS A 99 -8.12 -16.85 10.73
N GLN A 100 -8.64 -15.70 11.14
CA GLN A 100 -9.50 -15.57 12.32
C GLN A 100 -10.95 -15.23 11.94
N GLY A 101 -11.26 -15.09 10.65
CA GLY A 101 -12.60 -14.75 10.17
C GLY A 101 -13.01 -13.30 10.45
N ASN A 102 -12.06 -12.40 10.75
CA ASN A 102 -12.34 -11.00 11.02
C ASN A 102 -12.68 -10.23 9.73
N GLN A 103 -13.95 -10.30 9.31
CA GLN A 103 -14.44 -9.69 8.06
C GLN A 103 -14.23 -8.17 8.00
N VAL A 104 -14.27 -7.48 9.16
CA VAL A 104 -14.03 -6.04 9.23
C VAL A 104 -12.57 -5.72 8.90
N ALA A 105 -11.62 -6.41 9.55
CA ALA A 105 -10.20 -6.23 9.26
C ALA A 105 -9.86 -6.61 7.82
N LEU A 106 -10.44 -7.71 7.29
CA LEU A 106 -10.29 -8.10 5.89
C LEU A 106 -10.72 -6.97 4.95
N SER A 107 -11.94 -6.44 5.14
CA SER A 107 -12.48 -5.36 4.32
C SER A 107 -11.61 -4.10 4.35
N VAL A 108 -11.15 -3.70 5.55
CA VAL A 108 -10.24 -2.56 5.72
C VAL A 108 -8.91 -2.78 5.00
N ALA A 109 -8.30 -3.96 5.14
CA ALA A 109 -7.06 -4.29 4.45
C ALA A 109 -7.18 -4.18 2.92
N LEU A 110 -8.25 -4.75 2.36
CA LEU A 110 -8.52 -4.68 0.92
C LEU A 110 -8.72 -3.24 0.44
N GLN A 111 -9.44 -2.43 1.22
CA GLN A 111 -9.65 -1.01 0.92
C GLN A 111 -8.33 -0.22 0.97
N VAL A 112 -7.45 -0.51 1.93
CA VAL A 112 -6.10 0.09 1.99
C VAL A 112 -5.30 -0.27 0.75
N PHE A 113 -5.25 -1.55 0.35
CA PHE A 113 -4.50 -1.95 -0.84
C PHE A 113 -5.08 -1.37 -2.13
N PHE A 114 -6.41 -1.23 -2.22
CA PHE A 114 -7.06 -0.53 -3.33
C PHE A 114 -6.61 0.92 -3.40
N ASN A 115 -6.65 1.64 -2.27
CA ASN A 115 -6.27 3.04 -2.19
C ASN A 115 -4.77 3.26 -2.48
N LEU A 116 -3.90 2.33 -2.11
CA LEU A 116 -2.47 2.31 -2.46
C LEU A 116 -2.18 1.81 -3.89
N GLN A 117 -3.22 1.51 -4.67
CA GLN A 117 -3.11 0.98 -6.03
C GLN A 117 -2.26 -0.30 -6.13
N CYS A 118 -2.32 -1.15 -5.10
CA CYS A 118 -1.58 -2.41 -5.03
C CYS A 118 -2.44 -3.62 -4.69
N LEU A 119 -3.77 -3.51 -4.84
CA LEU A 119 -4.71 -4.59 -4.51
C LEU A 119 -4.41 -5.89 -5.25
N TRP A 120 -4.31 -5.86 -6.58
CA TRP A 120 -4.13 -7.07 -7.38
C TRP A 120 -2.85 -7.84 -7.03
N PRO A 121 -1.67 -7.19 -6.95
CA PRO A 121 -0.46 -7.88 -6.47
C PRO A 121 -0.59 -8.51 -5.09
N GLN A 122 -1.34 -7.89 -4.17
CA GLN A 122 -1.57 -8.48 -2.83
C GLN A 122 -2.53 -9.67 -2.88
N LEU A 123 -3.57 -9.61 -3.72
CA LEU A 123 -4.50 -10.72 -3.91
C LEU A 123 -3.83 -11.91 -4.60
N ASP A 124 -3.03 -11.67 -5.64
CA ASP A 124 -2.28 -12.74 -6.32
C ASP A 124 -1.35 -13.47 -5.35
N LYS A 125 -0.64 -12.69 -4.51
CA LYS A 125 0.21 -13.24 -3.45
C LYS A 125 -0.60 -14.07 -2.46
N LEU A 126 -1.76 -13.58 -2.02
CA LEU A 126 -2.63 -14.29 -1.09
C LEU A 126 -3.15 -15.60 -1.68
N VAL A 127 -3.62 -15.58 -2.93
CA VAL A 127 -4.12 -16.78 -3.61
C VAL A 127 -3.00 -17.81 -3.79
N ALA A 128 -1.78 -17.37 -4.13
CA ALA A 128 -0.62 -18.25 -4.22
C ALA A 128 -0.28 -18.88 -2.86
N GLU A 129 -0.27 -18.09 -1.78
CA GLU A 129 -0.06 -18.59 -0.41
C GLU A 129 -1.13 -19.61 -0.01
N MET A 130 -2.41 -19.35 -0.31
CA MET A 130 -3.50 -20.29 -0.04
C MET A 130 -3.38 -21.59 -0.85
N LEU A 131 -3.05 -21.51 -2.13
CA LEU A 131 -2.85 -22.70 -2.98
C LEU A 131 -1.70 -23.56 -2.48
N GLU A 132 -0.62 -22.94 -2.00
CA GLU A 132 0.51 -23.66 -1.39
C GLU A 132 0.10 -24.33 -0.07
N GLU A 133 -0.65 -23.63 0.80
CA GLU A 133 -1.20 -24.21 2.03
C GLU A 133 -2.12 -25.41 1.71
N PHE A 134 -2.98 -25.31 0.69
CA PHE A 134 -3.82 -26.42 0.24
C PHE A 134 -3.01 -27.59 -0.32
N ALA A 135 -2.00 -27.32 -1.16
CA ALA A 135 -1.15 -28.37 -1.73
C ALA A 135 -0.40 -29.16 -0.64
N GLN A 136 0.07 -28.47 0.40
CA GLN A 136 0.70 -29.11 1.56
C GLN A 136 -0.33 -29.90 2.41
N ALA A 137 -1.55 -29.38 2.55
CA ALA A 137 -2.63 -30.03 3.31
C ALA A 137 -3.22 -31.28 2.62
N VAL A 138 -2.99 -31.49 1.32
CA VAL A 138 -3.42 -32.69 0.58
C VAL A 138 -2.46 -33.89 0.79
N LEU A 139 -1.29 -33.68 1.41
CA LEU A 139 -0.30 -34.73 1.68
C LEU A 139 -0.47 -35.60 2.96
N PRO A 140 -1.55 -35.59 3.77
CA PRO A 140 -1.76 -36.60 4.80
C PRO A 140 -2.49 -37.85 4.28
N ALA A 141 -2.77 -37.95 2.98
CA ALA A 141 -2.95 -39.25 2.34
C ALA A 141 -1.58 -39.93 2.18
N GLY A 142 -0.85 -40.09 3.28
CA GLY A 142 0.41 -40.80 3.33
C GLY A 142 0.22 -42.26 2.93
N SER A 143 1.32 -43.01 2.78
CA SER A 143 1.33 -44.45 2.51
C SER A 143 0.31 -45.25 3.34
N ASN A 144 -0.02 -44.79 4.54
CA ASN A 144 -1.04 -45.37 5.42
C ASN A 144 -2.48 -45.26 4.90
N PHE A 145 -2.85 -44.22 4.13
CA PHE A 145 -4.17 -44.09 3.51
C PHE A 145 -4.36 -45.10 2.38
N LEU A 146 -3.34 -45.27 1.53
CA LEU A 146 -3.33 -46.29 0.48
C LEU A 146 -3.31 -47.70 1.07
N ALA A 147 -2.49 -47.95 2.10
CA ALA A 147 -2.48 -49.23 2.81
C ALA A 147 -3.83 -49.55 3.48
N SER A 148 -4.52 -48.54 4.02
CA SER A 148 -5.85 -48.70 4.62
C SER A 148 -6.95 -48.95 3.57
N LEU A 149 -6.80 -48.41 2.36
CA LEU A 149 -7.68 -48.72 1.22
C LEU A 149 -7.47 -50.17 0.72
N GLU A 150 -6.22 -50.62 0.67
CA GLU A 150 -5.86 -51.97 0.23
C GLU A 150 -6.33 -53.05 1.21
N VAL A 151 -6.17 -52.81 2.51
CA VAL A 151 -6.68 -53.71 3.57
C VAL A 151 -8.21 -53.82 3.53
N ASN A 152 -8.92 -52.70 3.32
CA ASN A 152 -10.38 -52.73 3.25
C ASN A 152 -10.92 -53.39 1.98
N LEU A 153 -10.21 -53.30 0.85
CA LEU A 153 -10.57 -54.02 -0.39
C LEU A 153 -10.38 -55.53 -0.29
N GLN A 154 -9.40 -56.00 0.51
CA GLN A 154 -9.20 -57.43 0.78
C GLN A 154 -10.24 -58.02 1.74
N VAL A 155 -10.89 -57.21 2.57
CA VAL A 155 -11.96 -57.65 3.49
C VAL A 155 -13.33 -57.71 2.78
N LEU A 156 -13.46 -57.05 1.63
CA LEU A 156 -14.69 -56.98 0.83
C LEU A 156 -14.76 -58.00 -0.34
N MET A 157 -13.71 -58.79 -0.58
CA MET A 157 -13.69 -59.96 -1.48
C MET A 157 -13.66 -61.26 -0.68
#